data_AF-A0A660VK41-F1
#
_entry.id   AF-A0A660VK41-F1
#
_cell.length_a   1.000
_cell.length_b   1.000
_cell.length_c   1.000
_cell.angle_alpha   90.00
_cell.angle_beta   90.00
_cell.angle_gamma   90.00
#
_symmetry.space_group_name_H-M   'P 1'
#
loop_
_entity.id
_entity.type
_entity.pdbx_description
1 polymer ?
#
loop_
_entity_poly.entity_id
_entity_poly.type
_entity_poly.pdbx_seq_one_letter_code
_entity_poly.pdbx_strand_id
1 'polypeptide(L)'
;MDASTLRSCAALVAADGAPLGSWQQQPGRMGTAALAPAVAALLEHAGLRPAQLAGVVVGTGPGSYTGLRSVIAFGRALSLAAGLPLAGVTSLASAAAAWLDAHPECERVLTLLDARRDQSARAEYARAAPRDAAAAEAGPPALILRELSPPELVASADATPPSAPGLAVLSEPEPSALWLARLGRPRLLAGGDDPATVLPLYLKPSHAELALRERARRG
;
A
#
# COMPACT_ATOMS: atom_id res chain seq x y z
N MET A 1 -5.31 -0.81 6.39
CA MET A 1 -5.51 -2.13 5.74
C MET A 1 -5.00 -2.08 4.32
N ASP A 2 -4.46 -3.18 3.81
CA ASP A 2 -3.86 -3.28 2.48
C ASP A 2 -4.16 -4.64 1.84
N ALA A 3 -4.22 -4.66 0.52
CA ALA A 3 -4.29 -5.88 -0.29
C ALA A 3 -3.62 -5.66 -1.66
N SER A 4 -2.58 -4.81 -1.68
CA SER A 4 -1.80 -4.50 -2.88
C SER A 4 -0.90 -5.67 -3.30
N THR A 5 -0.48 -6.49 -2.35
CA THR A 5 0.43 -7.62 -2.55
C THR A 5 -0.30 -8.98 -2.59
N LEU A 6 0.45 -10.08 -2.59
CA LEU A 6 -0.07 -11.45 -2.54
C LEU A 6 -0.85 -11.73 -1.26
N ARG A 7 -0.55 -10.99 -0.18
CA ARG A 7 -1.19 -11.13 1.13
C ARG A 7 -1.97 -9.85 1.47
N SER A 8 -3.15 -10.04 2.03
CA SER A 8 -3.93 -8.96 2.64
C SER A 8 -3.48 -8.75 4.08
N CYS A 9 -3.56 -7.52 4.58
CA CYS A 9 -3.23 -7.21 5.96
C CYS A 9 -4.14 -6.11 6.55
N ALA A 10 -4.26 -6.11 7.87
CA ALA A 10 -4.99 -5.13 8.65
C ALA A 10 -4.27 -4.84 9.96
N ALA A 11 -4.45 -3.64 10.49
CA ALA A 11 -3.95 -3.28 11.80
C ALA A 11 -4.88 -2.28 12.47
N LEU A 12 -4.91 -2.35 13.79
CA LEU A 12 -5.58 -1.40 14.65
C LEU A 12 -4.52 -0.67 15.47
N VAL A 13 -4.59 0.66 15.48
CA VAL A 13 -3.59 1.52 16.10
C VAL A 13 -4.31 2.51 17.01
N ALA A 14 -3.77 2.69 18.21
CA ALA A 14 -4.26 3.66 19.18
C ALA A 14 -3.99 5.11 18.74
N ALA A 15 -4.63 6.05 19.41
CA ALA A 15 -4.51 7.48 19.11
C ALA A 15 -3.09 8.02 19.28
N ASP A 16 -2.24 7.40 20.08
CA ASP A 16 -0.82 7.74 20.25
C ASP A 16 0.09 7.11 19.17
N GLY A 17 -0.43 6.20 18.35
CA GLY A 17 0.34 5.45 17.35
C GLY A 17 0.80 4.06 17.81
N ALA A 18 0.45 3.64 19.03
CA ALA A 18 0.76 2.32 19.55
C ALA A 18 -0.09 1.23 18.86
N PRO A 19 0.49 0.08 18.48
CA PRO A 19 -0.26 -1.02 17.89
C PRO A 19 -1.19 -1.66 18.93
N LEU A 20 -2.48 -1.76 18.62
CA LEU A 20 -3.46 -2.53 19.40
C LEU A 20 -3.62 -3.95 18.86
N GLY A 21 -3.26 -4.17 17.60
CA GLY A 21 -3.22 -5.48 16.99
C GLY A 21 -2.97 -5.41 15.49
N SER A 22 -2.53 -6.51 14.91
CA SER A 22 -2.34 -6.65 13.47
C SER A 22 -2.73 -8.05 13.01
N TRP A 23 -3.20 -8.15 11.78
CA TRP A 23 -3.49 -9.38 11.11
C TRP A 23 -2.87 -9.37 9.71
N GLN A 24 -2.42 -10.55 9.29
CA GLN A 24 -1.88 -10.78 7.98
C GLN A 24 -2.28 -12.15 7.46
N GLN A 25 -2.57 -12.20 6.18
CA GLN A 25 -2.97 -13.43 5.53
C GLN A 25 -1.79 -14.39 5.41
N GLN A 26 -2.03 -15.64 5.82
CA GLN A 26 -1.07 -16.71 5.70
C GLN A 26 -0.72 -17.02 4.22
N PRO A 27 0.52 -17.43 3.93
CA PRO A 27 0.92 -17.86 2.59
C PRO A 27 -0.03 -18.93 2.01
N GLY A 28 -0.24 -18.91 0.69
CA GLY A 28 -1.05 -19.91 -0.01
C GLY A 28 -2.57 -19.74 0.11
N ARG A 29 -3.07 -18.87 0.99
CA ARG A 29 -4.47 -18.42 0.98
C ARG A 29 -4.53 -17.09 0.24
N MET A 30 -4.97 -17.11 -1.02
CA MET A 30 -5.08 -15.90 -1.84
C MET A 30 -6.45 -15.24 -1.71
N GLY A 31 -6.49 -13.91 -1.85
CA GLY A 31 -7.72 -13.12 -1.90
C GLY A 31 -7.94 -12.20 -0.71
N THR A 32 -9.12 -11.58 -0.66
CA THR A 32 -9.51 -10.57 0.34
C THR A 32 -10.66 -11.00 1.24
N ALA A 33 -11.16 -12.24 1.09
CA ALA A 33 -12.30 -12.76 1.85
C ALA A 33 -12.03 -12.81 3.36
N ALA A 34 -10.78 -13.01 3.77
CA ALA A 34 -10.39 -13.05 5.17
C ALA A 34 -10.22 -11.65 5.81
N LEU A 35 -10.22 -10.58 5.01
CA LEU A 35 -9.94 -9.23 5.51
C LEU A 35 -11.04 -8.72 6.46
N ALA A 36 -12.31 -8.84 6.06
CA ALA A 36 -13.43 -8.37 6.89
C ALA A 36 -13.53 -9.14 8.22
N PRO A 37 -13.47 -10.49 8.25
CA PRO A 37 -13.36 -11.25 9.51
C PRO A 37 -12.16 -10.83 10.38
N ALA A 38 -11.00 -10.57 9.76
CA ALA A 38 -9.83 -10.13 10.50
C ALA A 38 -10.00 -8.76 11.15
N VAL A 39 -10.61 -7.80 10.45
CA VAL A 39 -10.91 -6.48 11.04
C VAL A 39 -11.92 -6.62 12.18
N ALA A 40 -12.95 -7.45 12.01
CA ALA A 40 -13.92 -7.72 13.09
C ALA A 40 -13.23 -8.30 14.32
N ALA A 41 -12.35 -9.29 14.14
CA ALA A 41 -11.59 -9.89 15.23
C ALA A 41 -10.68 -8.86 15.92
N LEU A 42 -9.96 -8.02 15.17
CA LEU A 42 -9.11 -6.98 15.77
C LEU A 42 -9.90 -6.00 16.64
N LEU A 43 -11.09 -5.60 16.19
CA LEU A 43 -11.99 -4.74 16.97
C LEU A 43 -12.50 -5.44 18.22
N GLU A 44 -12.92 -6.70 18.11
CA GLU A 44 -13.40 -7.50 19.23
C GLU A 44 -12.33 -7.69 20.30
N HIS A 45 -11.10 -8.04 19.92
CA HIS A 45 -9.97 -8.19 20.85
C HIS A 45 -9.62 -6.88 21.56
N ALA A 46 -9.85 -5.73 20.91
CA ALA A 46 -9.66 -4.42 21.50
C ALA A 46 -10.89 -3.91 22.29
N GLY A 47 -12.01 -4.65 22.31
CA GLY A 47 -13.25 -4.21 22.95
C GLY A 47 -13.89 -3.00 22.27
N LEU A 48 -13.67 -2.82 20.96
CA LEU A 48 -14.13 -1.67 20.20
C LEU A 48 -15.25 -2.05 19.23
N ARG A 49 -16.18 -1.11 19.04
CA ARG A 49 -17.14 -1.14 17.92
C ARG A 49 -16.61 -0.28 16.76
N PRO A 50 -17.01 -0.54 15.51
CA PRO A 50 -16.63 0.29 14.36
C PRO A 50 -16.80 1.81 14.58
N ALA A 51 -17.92 2.23 15.17
CA ALA A 51 -18.22 3.64 15.45
C ALA A 51 -17.30 4.30 16.50
N GLN A 52 -16.45 3.53 17.19
CA GLN A 52 -15.47 4.05 18.16
C GLN A 52 -14.09 4.29 17.52
N LEU A 53 -13.91 3.95 16.24
CA LEU A 53 -12.69 4.28 15.52
C LEU A 53 -12.60 5.79 15.26
N ALA A 54 -11.38 6.30 15.14
CA ALA A 54 -11.13 7.68 14.75
C ALA A 54 -11.12 7.89 13.22
N GLY A 55 -11.03 6.80 12.45
CA GLY A 55 -10.91 6.85 11.00
C GLY A 55 -10.46 5.52 10.41
N VAL A 56 -10.46 5.46 9.08
CA VAL A 56 -10.11 4.27 8.31
C VAL A 56 -8.98 4.62 7.36
N VAL A 57 -7.92 3.80 7.32
CA VAL A 57 -6.83 3.96 6.33
C VAL A 57 -6.77 2.75 5.41
N VAL A 58 -6.77 3.01 4.10
CA VAL A 58 -6.66 1.98 3.06
C VAL A 58 -5.43 2.18 2.19
N GLY A 59 -4.80 1.08 1.82
CA GLY A 59 -3.78 1.02 0.78
C GLY A 59 -4.37 1.27 -0.60
N THR A 60 -3.83 2.23 -1.34
CA THR A 60 -4.26 2.54 -2.72
C THR A 60 -3.40 1.85 -3.78
N GLY A 61 -2.40 1.07 -3.37
CA GLY A 61 -1.48 0.38 -4.26
C GLY A 61 -0.23 1.20 -4.57
N PRO A 62 0.44 0.93 -5.69
CA PRO A 62 0.08 0.04 -6.80
C PRO A 62 0.13 -1.46 -6.44
N GLY A 63 -0.49 -2.33 -7.25
CA GLY A 63 -0.46 -3.78 -7.04
C GLY A 63 -1.69 -4.54 -7.57
N SER A 64 -2.14 -5.56 -6.83
CA SER A 64 -3.25 -6.46 -7.16
C SER A 64 -4.54 -5.72 -7.49
N TYR A 65 -4.99 -5.78 -8.76
CA TYR A 65 -6.21 -5.11 -9.23
C TYR A 65 -7.45 -5.50 -8.39
N THR A 66 -7.63 -6.80 -8.17
CA THR A 66 -8.76 -7.32 -7.38
C THR A 66 -8.61 -6.95 -5.91
N GLY A 67 -7.39 -7.08 -5.36
CA GLY A 67 -7.13 -6.77 -3.94
C GLY A 67 -7.39 -5.31 -3.60
N LEU A 68 -6.87 -4.38 -4.40
CA LEU A 68 -7.05 -2.93 -4.23
C LEU A 68 -8.52 -2.52 -4.27
N ARG A 69 -9.28 -3.02 -5.25
CA ARG A 69 -10.70 -2.72 -5.34
C ARG A 69 -11.47 -3.22 -4.12
N SER A 70 -11.17 -4.43 -3.66
CA SER A 70 -11.80 -5.00 -2.47
C SER A 70 -11.50 -4.22 -1.20
N VAL A 71 -10.22 -3.88 -0.94
CA VAL A 71 -9.84 -3.16 0.29
C VAL A 71 -10.37 -1.73 0.30
N ILE A 72 -10.34 -1.03 -0.85
CA ILE A 72 -10.89 0.32 -0.98
C ILE A 72 -12.42 0.29 -0.82
N ALA A 73 -13.11 -0.67 -1.45
CA ALA A 73 -14.56 -0.81 -1.31
C ALA A 73 -14.95 -1.10 0.15
N PHE A 74 -14.23 -2.00 0.82
CA PHE A 74 -14.46 -2.31 2.22
C PHE A 74 -14.20 -1.11 3.13
N GLY A 75 -13.09 -0.38 2.93
CA GLY A 75 -12.78 0.83 3.69
C GLY A 75 -13.80 1.95 3.49
N ARG A 76 -14.26 2.19 2.25
CA ARG A 76 -15.34 3.13 1.95
C ARG A 76 -16.64 2.73 2.63
N ALA A 77 -17.02 1.46 2.56
CA ALA A 77 -18.24 0.97 3.19
C ALA A 77 -18.18 1.15 4.72
N LEU A 78 -17.04 0.83 5.35
CA LEU A 78 -16.84 1.02 6.77
C LEU A 78 -16.88 2.51 7.17
N SER A 79 -16.20 3.37 6.41
CA SER A 79 -16.20 4.83 6.60
C SER A 79 -17.62 5.40 6.53
N LEU A 80 -18.38 5.05 5.48
CA LEU A 80 -19.75 5.53 5.28
C LEU A 80 -20.70 5.01 6.37
N ALA A 81 -20.63 3.71 6.70
CA ALA A 81 -21.53 3.09 7.68
C ALA A 81 -21.31 3.60 9.10
N ALA A 82 -20.05 3.94 9.46
CA ALA A 82 -19.69 4.39 10.80
C ALA A 82 -19.50 5.92 10.90
N GLY A 83 -19.67 6.67 9.82
CA GLY A 83 -19.48 8.13 9.81
C GLY A 83 -18.03 8.56 10.06
N LEU A 84 -17.06 7.79 9.57
CA LEU A 84 -15.63 7.98 9.86
C LEU A 84 -14.88 8.63 8.70
N PRO A 85 -13.85 9.45 8.97
CA PRO A 85 -12.94 9.90 7.93
C PRO A 85 -12.18 8.70 7.31
N LEU A 86 -11.88 8.81 6.02
CA LEU A 86 -11.11 7.81 5.26
C LEU A 86 -9.80 8.44 4.79
N ALA A 87 -8.69 7.70 4.77
CA ALA A 87 -7.45 8.14 4.14
C ALA A 87 -6.90 7.05 3.21
N GLY A 88 -6.52 7.44 1.99
CA GLY A 88 -5.85 6.59 1.03
C GLY A 88 -4.34 6.80 1.07
N VAL A 89 -3.55 5.74 1.31
CA VAL A 89 -2.08 5.82 1.36
C VAL A 89 -1.48 4.82 0.38
N THR A 90 -0.45 5.22 -0.36
CA THR A 90 0.21 4.29 -1.30
C THR A 90 0.97 3.21 -0.54
N SER A 91 0.92 1.99 -1.06
CA SER A 91 1.61 0.85 -0.47
C SER A 91 3.14 1.02 -0.57
N LEU A 92 3.61 1.72 -1.60
CA LEU A 92 5.00 2.16 -1.75
C LEU A 92 5.44 3.07 -0.58
N ALA A 93 4.66 4.10 -0.24
CA ALA A 93 4.99 5.00 0.87
C ALA A 93 5.02 4.27 2.21
N SER A 94 4.12 3.31 2.42
CA SER A 94 4.11 2.45 3.61
C SER A 94 5.40 1.62 3.74
N ALA A 95 5.83 0.98 2.64
CA ALA A 95 7.08 0.22 2.60
C ALA A 95 8.30 1.12 2.85
N ALA A 96 8.34 2.31 2.23
CA ALA A 96 9.41 3.29 2.45
C ALA A 96 9.48 3.73 3.91
N ALA A 97 8.32 3.97 4.52
CA ALA A 97 8.22 4.42 5.89
C ALA A 97 8.74 3.38 6.88
N ALA A 98 8.37 2.12 6.68
CA ALA A 98 8.86 1.00 7.46
C ALA A 98 10.38 0.88 7.40
N TRP A 99 10.94 0.99 6.19
CA TRP A 99 12.37 0.88 5.99
C TRP A 99 13.17 1.98 6.69
N LEU A 100 12.80 3.23 6.42
CA LEU A 100 13.50 4.40 6.96
C LEU A 100 13.37 4.46 8.49
N ASP A 101 12.31 3.93 9.09
CA ASP A 101 12.22 3.84 10.56
C ASP A 101 13.21 2.82 11.14
N ALA A 102 13.32 1.65 10.50
CA ALA A 102 14.23 0.58 10.94
C ALA A 102 15.71 0.88 10.68
N HIS A 103 16.02 1.79 9.75
CA HIS A 103 17.38 2.12 9.31
C HIS A 103 17.62 3.63 9.44
N PRO A 104 17.92 4.15 10.64
CA PRO A 104 18.12 5.57 10.90
C PRO A 104 19.24 6.20 10.05
N GLU A 105 20.24 5.43 9.66
CA GLU A 105 21.35 5.81 8.79
C GLU A 105 20.92 6.06 7.34
N CYS A 106 19.78 5.49 6.92
CA CYS A 106 19.28 5.60 5.57
C CYS A 106 18.51 6.91 5.39
N GLU A 107 18.99 7.78 4.51
CA GLU A 107 18.33 9.06 4.19
C GLU A 107 17.36 8.96 3.01
N ARG A 108 17.54 7.97 2.13
CA ARG A 108 16.72 7.78 0.92
C ARG A 108 16.52 6.30 0.61
N VAL A 109 15.31 5.96 0.17
CA VAL A 109 14.94 4.60 -0.21
C VAL A 109 14.20 4.59 -1.55
N LEU A 110 14.50 3.60 -2.38
CA LEU A 110 13.70 3.25 -3.54
C LEU A 110 12.78 2.09 -3.17
N THR A 111 11.49 2.27 -3.32
CA THR A 111 10.53 1.17 -3.08
C THR A 111 10.09 0.57 -4.39
N LEU A 112 10.02 -0.76 -4.45
CA LEU A 112 9.52 -1.50 -5.60
C LEU A 112 8.35 -2.40 -5.22
N LEU A 113 7.26 -2.35 -5.96
CA LEU A 113 6.17 -3.31 -5.81
C LEU A 113 5.92 -4.04 -7.12
N ASP A 114 5.53 -5.31 -7.05
CA ASP A 114 5.07 -6.03 -8.24
C ASP A 114 3.80 -5.34 -8.76
N ALA A 115 3.92 -4.72 -9.93
CA ALA A 115 2.80 -4.09 -10.62
C ALA A 115 2.07 -5.07 -11.55
N ARG A 116 2.42 -6.36 -11.49
CA ARG A 116 1.99 -7.47 -12.34
C ARG A 116 2.43 -7.29 -13.79
N ARG A 117 2.33 -8.38 -14.57
CA ARG A 117 2.68 -8.42 -16.01
C ARG A 117 4.14 -8.04 -16.29
N ASP A 118 5.07 -8.60 -15.52
CA ASP A 118 6.51 -8.36 -15.65
C ASP A 118 6.89 -6.88 -15.49
N GLN A 119 6.15 -6.16 -14.65
CA GLN A 119 6.40 -4.76 -14.31
C GLN A 119 6.61 -4.60 -12.81
N SER A 120 7.47 -3.65 -12.46
CA SER A 120 7.58 -3.15 -11.10
C SER A 120 7.17 -1.69 -11.07
N ALA A 121 6.37 -1.36 -10.06
CA ALA A 121 6.17 0.01 -9.68
C ALA A 121 7.35 0.49 -8.85
N ARG A 122 7.81 1.71 -9.07
CA ARG A 122 8.87 2.35 -8.28
C ARG A 122 8.43 3.70 -7.75
N ALA A 123 8.94 4.06 -6.58
CA ALA A 123 8.92 5.44 -6.09
C ALA A 123 10.09 5.66 -5.11
N GLU A 124 10.70 6.83 -5.19
CA GLU A 124 11.78 7.27 -4.30
C GLU A 124 11.23 8.10 -3.16
N TYR A 125 11.78 7.89 -1.97
CA TYR A 125 11.40 8.62 -0.76
C TYR A 125 12.65 9.04 -0.01
N ALA A 126 12.63 10.27 0.53
CA ALA A 126 13.64 10.78 1.43
C ALA A 126 13.07 10.90 2.85
N ARG A 127 13.92 10.72 3.88
CA ARG A 127 13.51 10.86 5.30
C ARG A 127 12.95 12.24 5.60
N ALA A 128 13.60 13.28 5.09
CA ALA A 128 13.24 14.67 5.32
C ALA A 128 12.02 15.16 4.50
N ALA A 129 11.51 14.35 3.57
CA ALA A 129 10.45 14.75 2.66
C ALA A 129 9.08 14.16 3.06
N PRO A 130 7.98 14.89 2.80
CA PRO A 130 6.63 14.32 2.87
C PRO A 130 6.51 13.11 1.94
N ARG A 131 6.03 11.98 2.47
CA ARG A 131 5.96 10.69 1.75
C ARG A 131 4.70 10.53 0.92
N ASP A 132 3.82 11.49 0.94
CA ASP A 132 2.56 11.53 0.23
C ASP A 132 2.68 12.02 -1.22
N ALA A 133 3.81 12.64 -1.57
CA ALA A 133 4.00 13.34 -2.84
C ALA A 133 4.88 12.59 -3.87
N ALA A 134 5.42 11.42 -3.53
CA ALA A 134 6.30 10.70 -4.44
C ALA A 134 5.53 10.19 -5.66
N ALA A 135 5.96 10.62 -6.86
CA ALA A 135 5.41 10.14 -8.12
C ALA A 135 5.82 8.68 -8.32
N ALA A 136 4.82 7.79 -8.37
CA ALA A 136 5.05 6.40 -8.67
C ALA A 136 5.10 6.18 -10.20
N GLU A 137 6.07 5.40 -10.64
CA GLU A 137 6.28 5.04 -12.04
C GLU A 137 6.21 3.52 -12.20
N ALA A 138 5.77 3.02 -13.37
CA ALA A 138 5.81 1.59 -13.67
C ALA A 138 6.70 1.30 -14.88
N GLY A 139 7.60 0.33 -14.73
CA GLY A 139 8.47 -0.12 -15.82
C GLY A 139 8.98 -1.55 -15.62
N PRO A 140 9.64 -2.12 -16.64
CA PRO A 140 10.38 -3.37 -16.50
C PRO A 140 11.43 -3.26 -15.38
N PRO A 141 11.59 -4.28 -14.51
CA PRO A 141 12.58 -4.26 -13.43
C PRO A 141 14.00 -3.89 -13.90
N ALA A 142 14.38 -4.32 -15.12
CA ALA A 142 15.68 -4.05 -15.71
C ALA A 142 15.93 -2.57 -16.06
N LEU A 143 14.88 -1.78 -16.35
CA LEU A 143 15.02 -0.36 -16.68
C LEU A 143 15.10 0.52 -15.43
N ILE A 144 14.54 0.06 -14.32
CA ILE A 144 14.51 0.76 -13.03
C ILE A 144 15.92 1.00 -12.48
N LEU A 145 16.90 0.16 -12.83
CA LEU A 145 18.27 0.23 -12.33
C LEU A 145 19.21 1.19 -13.07
N ARG A 146 18.93 1.54 -14.35
CA ARG A 146 19.90 2.28 -15.18
C ARG A 146 20.04 3.76 -14.83
N GLU A 147 19.14 4.30 -14.00
CA GLU A 147 19.05 5.74 -13.71
C GLU A 147 19.43 6.10 -12.26
N LEU A 148 19.84 5.13 -11.44
CA LEU A 148 20.05 5.35 -10.02
C LEU A 148 21.51 5.73 -9.72
N SER A 149 21.73 6.96 -9.23
CA SER A 149 22.86 7.24 -8.34
C SER A 149 22.51 6.67 -6.97
N PRO A 150 23.34 5.79 -6.37
CA PRO A 150 22.89 4.70 -5.51
C PRO A 150 22.00 5.18 -4.34
N PRO A 151 20.71 4.83 -4.31
CA PRO A 151 19.97 4.69 -3.06
C PRO A 151 20.28 3.32 -2.44
N GLU A 152 20.32 3.23 -1.11
CA GLU A 152 20.82 2.07 -0.36
C GLU A 152 19.93 0.81 -0.39
N LEU A 153 18.70 0.85 -0.94
CA LEU A 153 17.81 -0.31 -0.84
C LEU A 153 16.61 -0.29 -1.81
N VAL A 154 16.21 -1.49 -2.23
CA VAL A 154 14.92 -1.87 -2.81
C VAL A 154 14.06 -2.63 -1.78
N ALA A 155 12.92 -2.06 -1.38
CA ALA A 155 11.89 -2.79 -0.67
C ALA A 155 11.01 -3.51 -1.71
N SER A 156 11.02 -4.85 -1.78
CA SER A 156 10.17 -5.62 -2.70
C SER A 156 9.29 -6.60 -1.95
N ALA A 157 8.00 -6.31 -1.86
CA ALA A 157 7.05 -7.21 -1.20
C ALA A 157 6.77 -8.48 -2.02
N ASP A 158 6.73 -8.37 -3.36
CA ASP A 158 6.38 -9.47 -4.28
C ASP A 158 7.16 -9.46 -5.61
N ALA A 159 7.94 -8.41 -5.92
CA ALA A 159 8.66 -8.34 -7.20
C ALA A 159 10.00 -9.08 -7.10
N THR A 160 10.41 -9.76 -8.16
CA THR A 160 11.79 -10.24 -8.27
C THR A 160 12.70 -9.04 -8.44
N PRO A 161 13.52 -8.70 -7.44
CA PRO A 161 14.44 -7.59 -7.57
C PRO A 161 15.50 -7.94 -8.60
N PRO A 162 15.95 -6.98 -9.40
CA PRO A 162 17.17 -7.17 -10.18
C PRO A 162 18.39 -7.14 -9.24
N SER A 163 19.42 -7.94 -9.51
CA SER A 163 20.67 -7.93 -8.74
C SER A 163 21.58 -6.78 -9.19
N ALA A 164 22.07 -5.96 -8.25
CA ALA A 164 23.03 -4.90 -8.51
C ALA A 164 23.97 -4.68 -7.30
N PRO A 165 25.26 -4.34 -7.50
CA PRO A 165 26.16 -3.98 -6.41
C PRO A 165 25.63 -2.75 -5.63
N GLY A 166 25.61 -2.84 -4.30
CA GLY A 166 25.06 -1.78 -3.44
C GLY A 166 23.54 -1.80 -3.28
N LEU A 167 22.85 -2.75 -3.92
CA LEU A 167 21.42 -2.97 -3.75
C LEU A 167 21.18 -3.99 -2.64
N ALA A 168 20.76 -3.53 -1.47
CA ALA A 168 20.11 -4.43 -0.53
C ALA A 168 18.68 -4.67 -1.03
N VAL A 169 18.31 -5.95 -1.16
CA VAL A 169 16.94 -6.35 -1.42
C VAL A 169 16.41 -7.01 -0.17
N LEU A 170 15.33 -6.45 0.35
CA LEU A 170 14.49 -7.19 1.27
C LEU A 170 13.54 -8.09 0.51
N SER A 171 13.68 -9.40 0.75
CA SER A 171 12.57 -10.33 0.59
C SER A 171 11.55 -10.04 1.69
N GLU A 172 10.33 -9.64 1.30
CA GLU A 172 9.17 -9.45 2.17
C GLU A 172 9.22 -8.29 3.21
N PRO A 173 9.37 -6.99 2.83
CA PRO A 173 8.66 -5.96 3.55
C PRO A 173 7.21 -6.02 3.08
N GLU A 174 6.41 -6.92 3.65
CA GLU A 174 4.98 -6.92 3.39
C GLU A 174 4.41 -5.52 3.71
N PRO A 175 3.46 -5.00 2.92
CA PRO A 175 2.82 -3.72 3.21
C PRO A 175 2.32 -3.75 4.64
N SER A 176 2.92 -2.89 5.47
CA SER A 176 2.57 -2.87 6.88
C SER A 176 1.31 -2.04 7.06
N ALA A 177 0.23 -2.71 7.46
CA ALA A 177 -1.00 -2.00 7.81
C ALA A 177 -0.79 -1.00 8.97
N LEU A 178 0.23 -1.22 9.81
CA LEU A 178 0.64 -0.27 10.85
C LEU A 178 1.22 1.00 10.24
N TRP A 179 2.12 0.87 9.27
CA TRP A 179 2.72 2.03 8.60
C TRP A 179 1.71 2.80 7.75
N LEU A 180 0.78 2.10 7.11
CA LEU A 180 -0.38 2.77 6.48
C LEU A 180 -1.14 3.61 7.50
N ALA A 181 -1.52 3.03 8.65
CA ALA A 181 -2.25 3.74 9.68
C ALA A 181 -1.50 4.98 10.19
N ARG A 182 -0.18 4.86 10.41
CA ARG A 182 0.68 5.98 10.83
C ARG A 182 0.76 7.09 9.79
N LEU A 183 0.94 6.74 8.51
CA LEU A 183 1.00 7.72 7.41
C LEU A 183 -0.35 8.37 7.11
N GLY A 184 -1.45 7.62 7.28
CA GLY A 184 -2.80 8.14 7.05
C GLY A 184 -3.33 9.00 8.19
N ARG A 185 -2.79 8.84 9.41
CA ARG A 185 -3.27 9.55 10.61
C ARG A 185 -3.31 11.09 10.45
N PRO A 186 -2.26 11.77 9.96
CA PRO A 186 -2.33 13.23 9.76
C PRO A 186 -3.48 13.65 8.84
N ARG A 187 -3.78 12.86 7.80
CA ARG A 187 -4.90 13.12 6.89
C ARG A 187 -6.25 12.91 7.56
N LEU A 188 -6.38 11.84 8.35
CA LEU A 188 -7.60 11.61 9.15
C LEU A 188 -7.87 12.77 10.11
N LEU A 189 -6.82 13.28 10.77
CA LEU A 189 -6.92 14.45 11.66
C LEU A 189 -7.28 15.74 10.92
N ALA A 190 -6.97 15.83 9.63
CA ALA A 190 -7.35 16.93 8.74
C ALA A 190 -8.76 16.75 8.10
N GLY A 191 -9.54 15.76 8.53
CA GLY A 191 -10.89 15.49 8.03
C GLY A 191 -10.99 14.32 7.05
N GLY A 192 -9.86 13.71 6.66
CA GLY A 192 -9.80 12.63 5.69
C GLY A 192 -9.89 13.09 4.24
N ASP A 193 -9.73 12.13 3.35
CA ASP A 193 -9.94 12.26 1.90
C ASP A 193 -11.44 12.07 1.58
N ASP A 194 -11.92 12.68 0.49
CA ASP A 194 -13.25 12.37 -0.03
C ASP A 194 -13.29 10.89 -0.44
N PRO A 195 -14.15 10.05 0.19
CA PRO A 195 -14.25 8.65 -0.14
C PRO A 195 -14.45 8.39 -1.63
N ALA A 196 -15.16 9.25 -2.37
CA ALA A 196 -15.37 9.10 -3.82
C ALA A 196 -14.07 9.20 -4.64
N THR A 197 -13.07 9.92 -4.13
CA THR A 197 -11.79 10.17 -4.79
C THR A 197 -10.68 9.19 -4.40
N VAL A 198 -10.86 8.41 -3.33
CA VAL A 198 -9.92 7.35 -2.92
C VAL A 198 -9.98 6.17 -3.89
N LEU A 199 -9.21 6.26 -4.98
CA LEU A 199 -9.19 5.28 -6.06
C LEU A 199 -7.89 4.47 -6.07
N PRO A 200 -7.91 3.25 -6.63
CA PRO A 200 -6.68 2.49 -6.87
C PRO A 200 -5.70 3.29 -7.75
N LEU A 201 -4.43 3.30 -7.35
CA LEU A 201 -3.34 3.84 -8.16
C LEU A 201 -2.96 2.83 -9.25
N TYR A 202 -3.61 2.96 -10.42
CA TYR A 202 -3.27 2.17 -11.59
C TYR A 202 -2.21 2.88 -12.43
N LEU A 203 -0.99 2.35 -12.42
CA LEU A 203 0.14 2.93 -13.17
C LEU A 203 0.09 2.64 -14.68
N LYS A 204 -0.76 1.71 -15.13
CA LYS A 204 -1.06 1.44 -16.54
C LYS A 204 -2.52 0.98 -16.72
N PRO A 205 -3.08 1.12 -17.95
CA PRO A 205 -4.41 0.61 -18.26
C PRO A 205 -4.52 -0.91 -18.08
N SER A 206 -5.69 -1.36 -17.65
CA SER A 206 -6.08 -2.76 -17.56
C SER A 206 -6.06 -3.47 -18.94
N HIS A 207 -6.02 -4.81 -18.98
CA HIS A 207 -6.19 -5.56 -20.24
C HIS A 207 -7.49 -5.20 -20.95
N ALA A 208 -8.56 -4.94 -20.19
CA ALA A 208 -9.84 -4.52 -20.76
C ALA A 208 -9.71 -3.18 -21.49
N GLU A 209 -9.01 -2.21 -20.90
CA GLU A 209 -8.76 -0.91 -21.53
C GLU A 209 -7.78 -0.98 -22.71
N LEU A 210 -6.76 -1.82 -22.63
CA LEU A 210 -5.85 -2.08 -23.74
C LEU A 210 -6.59 -2.75 -24.91
N ALA A 211 -7.42 -3.76 -24.64
CA ALA A 211 -8.24 -4.44 -25.65
C ALA A 211 -9.31 -3.53 -26.26
N LEU A 212 -9.91 -2.63 -25.46
CA LEU A 212 -10.81 -1.57 -25.95
C LEU A 212 -10.08 -0.61 -26.89
N ARG A 213 -8.86 -0.17 -26.52
CA ARG A 213 -8.03 0.70 -27.36
C ARG A 213 -7.55 0.01 -28.64
N GLU A 214 -7.25 -1.28 -28.59
CA GLU A 214 -6.90 -2.06 -29.78
C GLU A 214 -8.10 -2.27 -30.70
N ARG A 215 -9.29 -2.50 -30.15
CA ARG A 215 -10.54 -2.56 -30.95
C ARG A 215 -10.87 -1.22 -31.58
N ALA A 216 -10.72 -0.11 -30.85
CA ALA A 216 -10.94 1.24 -31.35
C ALA A 216 -9.88 1.70 -32.39
N ARG A 217 -8.72 1.05 -32.46
CA ARG A 217 -7.70 1.28 -33.50
C ARG A 217 -7.89 0.41 -34.74
N ARG A 218 -8.75 -0.61 -34.68
CA ARG A 218 -9.00 -1.57 -35.77
C ARG A 218 -10.36 -1.37 -36.46
N GLY A 219 -11.19 -0.48 -35.96
CA GLY A 219 -12.45 -0.05 -36.58
C GLY A 219 -12.38 1.41 -36.98
#